data_AF-A0A5E9FYL3-F1
#
_entry.id   AF-A0A5E9FYL3-F1
#
_cell.length_a   1.000
_cell.length_b   1.000
_cell.length_c   1.000
_cell.angle_alpha   90.00
_cell.angle_beta   90.00
_cell.angle_gamma   90.00
#
_symmetry.space_group_name_H-M   'P 1'
#
loop_
_entity.id
_entity.type
_entity.pdbx_description
1 polymer ?
#
loop_
_entity_poly.entity_id
_entity_poly.type
_entity_poly.pdbx_seq_one_letter_code
_entity_poly.pdbx_strand_id
1 'polypeptide(L)'
;MPNGLTDQPPGFGLWTLTLLLVGFNEELISCGVVLSRLSRSFTAIPAVAVTAALFGMQHLSAFATTDRETYDVLTNVLASATYGFALAAFQYRFSWIWPLIVIHGLADFTSILARTSYGDLVVAVTCVIFVIYGLAALRHIARRAARARFRLPREPSGQASAMAPYSRPATAGQGCAAQGLRDQNDSHPAI
;
A
#
# COMPACT_ATOMS: atom_id res chain seq x y z
N MET A 1 1.60 -43.94 7.30
CA MET A 1 2.58 -43.46 8.30
C MET A 1 3.29 -44.67 8.92
N PRO A 2 4.61 -44.62 9.17
CA PRO A 2 5.32 -45.64 9.94
C PRO A 2 4.71 -45.80 11.34
N ASN A 3 4.74 -47.01 11.89
CA ASN A 3 4.16 -47.34 13.19
C ASN A 3 4.82 -46.50 14.31
N GLY A 4 4.03 -45.69 15.03
CA GLY A 4 4.49 -44.91 16.20
C GLY A 4 4.42 -43.38 16.07
N LEU A 5 4.22 -42.85 14.86
CA LEU A 5 3.89 -41.43 14.66
C LEU A 5 2.37 -41.27 14.67
N THR A 6 1.82 -40.75 15.77
CA THR A 6 0.41 -40.35 15.80
C THR A 6 0.29 -38.96 15.21
N ASP A 7 -0.58 -38.78 14.22
CA ASP A 7 -0.96 -37.45 13.74
C ASP A 7 -1.67 -36.71 14.88
N GLN A 8 -0.93 -35.83 15.55
CA GLN A 8 -1.48 -34.94 16.57
C GLN A 8 -1.92 -33.65 15.88
N PRO A 9 -3.17 -33.21 16.06
CA PRO A 9 -3.61 -31.95 15.51
C PRO A 9 -2.73 -30.81 16.06
N PRO A 10 -2.35 -29.83 15.23
CA PRO A 10 -1.59 -28.69 15.72
C PRO A 10 -2.36 -28.02 16.86
N GLY A 11 -1.69 -27.79 17.99
CA GLY A 11 -2.29 -27.08 19.11
C GLY A 11 -2.69 -25.65 18.74
N PHE A 12 -3.55 -25.02 19.54
CA PHE A 12 -4.05 -23.65 19.28
C PHE A 12 -2.93 -22.62 19.04
N GLY A 13 -1.77 -22.78 19.69
CA GLY A 13 -0.62 -21.89 19.49
C GLY A 13 -0.04 -21.95 18.07
N LEU A 14 0.08 -23.15 17.50
CA LEU A 14 0.56 -23.34 16.13
C LEU A 14 -0.46 -22.80 15.12
N TRP A 15 -1.75 -23.07 15.32
CA TRP A 15 -2.81 -22.48 14.49
C TRP A 15 -2.76 -20.95 14.49
N THR A 16 -2.68 -20.35 15.68
CA THR A 16 -2.62 -18.89 15.82
C THR A 16 -1.40 -18.33 15.09
N LEU A 17 -0.22 -18.95 15.25
CA LEU A 17 1.01 -18.51 14.59
C LEU A 17 0.90 -18.62 13.07
N THR A 18 0.40 -19.76 12.55
CA THR A 18 0.23 -19.95 11.10
C THR A 18 -0.70 -18.91 10.51
N LEU A 19 -1.85 -18.63 11.14
CA LEU A 19 -2.80 -17.66 10.62
C LEU A 19 -2.30 -16.22 10.75
N LEU A 20 -1.52 -15.92 11.79
CA LEU A 20 -0.85 -14.63 11.88
C LEU A 20 0.20 -14.45 10.76
N LEU A 21 0.92 -15.52 10.40
CA LEU A 21 1.87 -15.50 9.28
C LEU A 21 1.15 -15.39 7.92
N VAL A 22 -0.03 -16.00 7.78
CA VAL A 22 -0.89 -15.82 6.60
C VAL A 22 -1.32 -14.37 6.50
N GLY A 23 -1.92 -13.79 7.55
CA GLY A 23 -2.31 -12.38 7.58
C GLY A 23 -1.11 -11.45 7.35
N PHE A 24 0.06 -11.77 7.90
CA PHE A 24 1.30 -11.03 7.63
C PHE A 24 1.66 -11.01 6.14
N ASN A 25 1.66 -12.18 5.50
CA ASN A 25 1.97 -12.32 4.08
C ASN A 25 0.94 -11.58 3.21
N GLU A 26 -0.35 -11.80 3.47
CA GLU A 26 -1.43 -11.23 2.66
C GLU A 26 -1.51 -9.70 2.79
N GLU A 27 -1.34 -9.15 3.99
CA GLU A 27 -1.34 -7.70 4.19
C GLU A 27 -0.10 -7.04 3.58
N LEU A 28 1.08 -7.67 3.67
CA LEU A 28 2.28 -7.12 3.03
C LEU A 28 2.14 -7.06 1.51
N ILE A 29 1.60 -8.10 0.89
CA ILE A 29 1.39 -8.12 -0.55
C ILE A 29 0.29 -7.12 -0.93
N SER A 30 -0.87 -7.18 -0.29
CA SER A 30 -2.04 -6.39 -0.68
C SER A 30 -1.91 -4.93 -0.29
N CYS A 31 -1.75 -4.65 1.00
CA CYS A 31 -1.69 -3.30 1.56
C CYS A 31 -0.28 -2.69 1.44
N GLY A 32 0.77 -3.52 1.56
CA GLY A 32 2.15 -3.06 1.46
C GLY A 32 2.59 -2.81 0.01
N VAL A 33 2.41 -3.78 -0.89
CA VAL A 33 2.88 -3.69 -2.27
C VAL A 33 1.78 -3.18 -3.21
N VAL A 34 0.70 -3.94 -3.40
CA VAL A 34 -0.31 -3.66 -4.43
C VAL A 34 -0.92 -2.27 -4.24
N LEU A 35 -1.42 -1.97 -3.04
CA LEU A 35 -2.02 -0.67 -2.72
C LEU A 35 -1.02 0.48 -2.90
N SER A 36 0.22 0.33 -2.42
CA SER A 36 1.27 1.34 -2.57
C SER A 36 1.68 1.59 -4.02
N ARG A 37 1.56 0.60 -4.90
CA ARG A 37 1.80 0.76 -6.34
C ARG A 37 0.62 1.45 -7.00
N LEU A 38 -0.61 1.01 -6.70
CA LEU A 38 -1.82 1.59 -7.26
C LEU A 38 -2.01 3.05 -6.81
N SER A 39 -1.68 3.39 -5.57
CA SER A 39 -1.79 4.75 -5.04
C SER A 39 -0.87 5.77 -5.72
N ARG A 40 0.15 5.32 -6.47
CA ARG A 40 1.02 6.20 -7.27
C ARG A 40 0.40 6.58 -8.61
N SER A 41 -0.45 5.71 -9.15
CA SER A 41 -1.04 5.89 -10.49
C SER A 41 -2.51 6.29 -10.43
N PHE A 42 -3.20 6.00 -9.32
CA PHE A 42 -4.64 6.17 -9.18
C PHE A 42 -5.00 6.98 -7.93
N THR A 43 -6.19 7.59 -7.96
CA THR A 43 -6.78 8.23 -6.78
C THR A 43 -7.22 7.18 -5.75
N ALA A 44 -7.53 7.62 -4.53
CA ALA A 44 -7.75 6.72 -3.39
C ALA A 44 -8.82 5.64 -3.64
N ILE A 45 -9.97 5.99 -4.22
CA ILE A 45 -11.08 5.06 -4.44
C ILE A 45 -10.69 3.92 -5.40
N PRO A 46 -10.24 4.17 -6.64
CA PRO A 46 -9.86 3.10 -7.56
C PRO A 46 -8.67 2.27 -7.04
N ALA A 47 -7.68 2.89 -6.38
CA ALA A 47 -6.57 2.14 -5.79
C ALA A 47 -7.05 1.12 -4.74
N VAL A 48 -7.90 1.57 -3.81
CA VAL A 48 -8.47 0.70 -2.76
C VAL A 48 -9.41 -0.35 -3.33
N ALA A 49 -10.27 0.02 -4.29
CA ALA A 49 -11.23 -0.92 -4.89
C ALA A 49 -10.54 -2.06 -5.66
N VAL A 50 -9.47 -1.75 -6.41
CA VAL A 50 -8.71 -2.78 -7.14
C VAL A 50 -7.93 -3.67 -6.18
N THR A 51 -7.29 -3.11 -5.15
CA THR A 51 -6.65 -3.91 -4.09
C THR A 51 -7.66 -4.86 -3.43
N ALA A 52 -8.86 -4.37 -3.09
CA ALA A 52 -9.91 -5.16 -2.48
C ALA A 52 -10.40 -6.31 -3.37
N ALA A 53 -10.60 -6.05 -4.66
CA ALA A 53 -10.98 -7.08 -5.61
C ALA A 53 -9.90 -8.16 -5.75
N LEU A 54 -8.62 -7.76 -5.85
CA LEU A 54 -7.49 -8.70 -5.90
C LEU A 54 -7.41 -9.56 -4.63
N PHE A 55 -7.63 -8.96 -3.46
CA PHE A 55 -7.66 -9.65 -2.18
C PHE A 55 -8.74 -10.74 -2.14
N GLY A 56 -9.98 -10.40 -2.52
CA GLY A 56 -11.06 -11.39 -2.61
C GLY A 56 -10.74 -12.52 -3.60
N MET A 57 -10.17 -12.21 -4.76
CA MET A 57 -9.85 -13.21 -5.79
C MET A 57 -8.82 -14.26 -5.35
N GLN A 58 -7.98 -13.99 -4.34
CA GLN A 58 -7.06 -14.99 -3.79
C GLN A 58 -7.81 -16.24 -3.26
N HIS A 59 -9.06 -16.07 -2.87
CA HIS A 59 -9.91 -17.11 -2.31
C HIS A 59 -10.59 -17.98 -3.37
N LEU A 60 -10.49 -17.63 -4.66
CA LEU A 60 -10.98 -18.47 -5.75
C LEU A 60 -10.22 -19.80 -5.84
N SER A 61 -9.02 -19.88 -5.27
CA SER A 61 -8.27 -21.14 -5.14
C SER A 61 -9.06 -22.23 -4.41
N ALA A 62 -10.03 -21.86 -3.55
CA ALA A 62 -10.92 -22.79 -2.87
C ALA A 62 -11.75 -23.67 -3.83
N PHE A 63 -12.02 -23.22 -5.06
CA PHE A 63 -12.64 -24.06 -6.10
C PHE A 63 -11.79 -25.27 -6.47
N ALA A 64 -10.46 -25.15 -6.36
CA ALA A 64 -9.52 -26.21 -6.74
C ALA A 64 -9.02 -27.02 -5.54
N THR A 65 -9.09 -26.47 -4.32
CA THR A 65 -8.50 -27.06 -3.11
C THR A 65 -9.51 -27.60 -2.11
N THR A 66 -10.81 -27.37 -2.33
CA THR A 66 -11.87 -27.78 -1.40
C THR A 66 -13.10 -28.30 -2.14
N ASP A 67 -13.90 -29.13 -1.47
CA ASP A 67 -15.19 -29.63 -1.98
C ASP A 67 -16.38 -28.70 -1.62
N ARG A 68 -16.10 -27.41 -1.37
CA ARG A 68 -17.13 -26.43 -1.00
C ARG A 68 -18.05 -26.12 -2.17
N GLU A 69 -19.32 -25.85 -1.87
CA GLU A 69 -20.27 -25.43 -2.91
C GLU A 69 -19.87 -24.09 -3.52
N THR A 70 -20.22 -23.90 -4.79
CA THR A 70 -19.93 -22.66 -5.54
C THR A 70 -20.46 -21.41 -4.84
N TYR A 71 -21.63 -21.51 -4.21
CA TYR A 71 -22.21 -20.41 -3.45
C TYR A 71 -21.35 -20.00 -2.26
N ASP A 72 -20.81 -20.96 -1.50
CA ASP A 72 -19.96 -20.70 -0.34
C ASP A 72 -18.63 -20.06 -0.75
N VAL A 73 -18.03 -20.56 -1.84
CA VAL A 73 -16.78 -20.00 -2.38
C VAL A 73 -17.01 -18.56 -2.85
N LEU A 74 -18.07 -18.30 -3.59
CA LEU A 74 -18.36 -16.95 -4.10
C LEU A 74 -18.71 -15.97 -2.97
N THR A 75 -19.46 -16.44 -1.96
CA THR A 75 -19.77 -15.65 -0.77
C THR A 75 -18.50 -15.33 0.03
N ASN A 76 -17.57 -16.29 0.15
CA ASN A 76 -16.27 -16.08 0.77
C ASN A 76 -15.44 -15.04 -0.01
N VAL A 77 -15.38 -15.15 -1.34
CA VAL A 77 -14.69 -14.18 -2.21
C VAL A 77 -15.25 -12.76 -2.02
N LEU A 78 -16.59 -12.63 -1.97
CA LEU A 78 -17.24 -11.34 -1.75
C LEU A 78 -16.96 -10.80 -0.34
N ALA A 79 -17.07 -11.64 0.68
CA ALA A 79 -16.78 -11.26 2.06
C ALA A 79 -15.33 -10.79 2.21
N SER A 80 -14.37 -11.58 1.72
CA SER A 80 -12.95 -11.23 1.71
C SER A 80 -12.67 -9.96 0.91
N ALA A 81 -13.36 -9.74 -0.22
CA ALA A 81 -13.21 -8.48 -0.97
C ALA A 81 -13.68 -7.27 -0.17
N THR A 82 -14.84 -7.34 0.51
CA THR A 82 -15.32 -6.23 1.35
C THR A 82 -14.43 -6.00 2.57
N TYR A 83 -13.90 -7.07 3.16
CA TYR A 83 -12.92 -6.98 4.24
C TYR A 83 -11.62 -6.30 3.77
N GLY A 84 -11.06 -6.76 2.64
CA GLY A 84 -9.90 -6.15 2.01
C GLY A 84 -10.12 -4.68 1.63
N PHE A 85 -11.35 -4.28 1.27
CA PHE A 85 -11.70 -2.87 1.05
C PHE A 85 -11.57 -2.04 2.33
N ALA A 86 -12.06 -2.54 3.46
CA ALA A 86 -11.91 -1.87 4.75
C ALA A 86 -10.44 -1.74 5.17
N LEU A 87 -9.66 -2.82 5.06
CA LEU A 87 -8.24 -2.84 5.43
C LEU A 87 -7.40 -1.93 4.52
N ALA A 88 -7.61 -2.00 3.20
CA ALA A 88 -6.92 -1.14 2.25
C ALA A 88 -7.26 0.35 2.46
N ALA A 89 -8.53 0.68 2.77
CA ALA A 89 -8.92 2.04 3.12
C ALA A 89 -8.26 2.52 4.42
N PHE A 90 -8.15 1.65 5.43
CA PHE A 90 -7.40 1.94 6.66
C PHE A 90 -5.92 2.17 6.36
N GLN A 91 -5.26 1.28 5.62
CA GLN A 91 -3.85 1.43 5.28
C GLN A 91 -3.59 2.72 4.50
N TYR A 92 -4.45 3.04 3.52
CA TYR A 92 -4.35 4.27 2.76
C TYR A 92 -4.49 5.51 3.66
N ARG A 93 -5.27 5.41 4.74
CA ARG A 93 -5.52 6.52 5.67
C ARG A 93 -4.44 6.71 6.74
N PHE A 94 -4.01 5.61 7.36
CA PHE A 94 -3.19 5.62 8.58
C PHE A 94 -1.77 5.11 8.36
N SER A 95 -1.54 4.36 7.27
CA SER A 95 -0.23 3.77 6.93
C SER A 95 0.36 2.93 8.06
N TRP A 96 -0.49 2.20 8.77
CA TRP A 96 -0.11 1.40 9.93
C TRP A 96 -0.47 -0.07 9.71
N ILE A 97 0.53 -0.87 9.29
CA ILE A 97 0.29 -2.24 8.82
C ILE A 97 0.15 -3.27 9.96
N TRP A 98 0.80 -3.04 11.11
CA TRP A 98 0.80 -4.00 12.21
C TRP A 98 -0.60 -4.32 12.77
N PRO A 99 -1.48 -3.33 13.04
CA PRO A 99 -2.85 -3.62 13.45
C PRO A 99 -3.64 -4.42 12.41
N LEU A 100 -3.40 -4.20 11.12
CA LEU A 100 -4.07 -4.95 10.05
C LEU A 100 -3.68 -6.42 10.09
N ILE A 101 -2.37 -6.71 10.21
CA ILE A 101 -1.84 -8.08 10.30
C ILE A 101 -2.46 -8.82 11.49
N VAL A 102 -2.52 -8.17 12.65
CA VAL A 102 -3.10 -8.78 13.87
C VAL A 102 -4.60 -9.02 13.73
N ILE A 103 -5.35 -8.02 13.24
CA ILE A 103 -6.80 -8.15 13.07
C ILE A 103 -7.14 -9.20 12.01
N HIS A 104 -6.39 -9.26 10.91
CA HIS A 104 -6.53 -10.29 9.88
C HIS A 104 -6.28 -11.69 10.47
N GLY A 105 -5.12 -11.94 11.07
CA GLY A 105 -4.82 -13.25 11.65
C GLY A 105 -5.83 -13.67 12.72
N LEU A 106 -6.36 -12.71 13.50
CA LEU A 106 -7.41 -12.97 14.48
C LEU A 106 -8.75 -13.30 13.81
N ALA A 107 -9.13 -12.58 12.74
CA ALA A 107 -10.34 -12.87 11.99
C ALA A 107 -10.31 -14.31 11.45
N ASP A 108 -9.21 -14.72 10.83
CA ASP A 108 -9.02 -16.08 10.33
C ASP A 108 -9.09 -17.12 11.45
N PHE A 109 -8.43 -16.84 12.57
CA PHE A 109 -8.44 -17.73 13.73
C PHE A 109 -9.85 -17.93 14.27
N THR A 110 -10.62 -16.84 14.44
CA THR A 110 -12.01 -16.94 14.89
C THR A 110 -12.90 -17.66 13.88
N SER A 111 -12.64 -17.50 12.59
CA SER A 111 -13.39 -18.18 11.53
C SER A 111 -13.14 -19.69 11.53
N ILE A 112 -11.89 -20.12 11.73
CA ILE A 112 -11.53 -21.55 11.83
C ILE A 112 -12.06 -22.19 13.12
N LEU A 113 -12.10 -21.44 14.24
CA LEU A 113 -12.67 -21.94 15.49
C LEU A 113 -14.20 -21.98 15.50
N ALA A 114 -14.86 -21.27 14.59
CA ALA A 114 -16.30 -21.30 14.48
C ALA A 114 -16.76 -22.72 14.12
N ARG A 115 -17.51 -23.35 15.03
CA ARG A 115 -18.03 -24.73 14.85
C ARG A 115 -19.22 -24.81 13.90
N THR A 116 -19.76 -23.65 13.51
CA THR A 116 -20.91 -23.50 12.64
C THR A 116 -20.64 -22.37 11.67
N SER A 117 -21.08 -22.53 10.42
CA SER A 117 -21.04 -21.44 9.44
C SER A 117 -21.84 -20.24 9.97
N TYR A 118 -21.33 -19.03 9.72
CA TYR A 118 -22.07 -17.81 9.98
C TYR A 118 -23.28 -17.76 9.03
N GLY A 119 -24.47 -17.47 9.55
CA GLY A 119 -25.66 -17.35 8.69
C GLY A 119 -25.52 -16.19 7.68
N ASP A 120 -26.16 -16.33 6.51
CA ASP A 120 -26.06 -15.36 5.40
C ASP A 120 -26.30 -13.91 5.84
N LEU A 121 -27.25 -13.69 6.75
CA LEU A 121 -27.55 -12.37 7.30
C LEU A 121 -26.34 -11.76 8.02
N VAL A 122 -25.62 -12.55 8.81
CA VAL A 122 -24.44 -12.08 9.56
C VAL A 122 -23.33 -11.71 8.59
N VAL A 123 -23.10 -12.53 7.56
CA VAL A 123 -22.13 -12.24 6.51
C VAL A 123 -22.50 -10.95 5.78
N ALA A 124 -23.75 -10.82 5.33
CA ALA A 124 -24.22 -9.64 4.62
C ALA A 124 -24.08 -8.35 5.45
N VAL A 125 -24.48 -8.38 6.72
CA VAL A 125 -24.33 -7.24 7.65
C VAL A 125 -22.85 -6.89 7.83
N THR A 126 -21.99 -7.89 7.99
CA THR A 126 -20.55 -7.69 8.16
C THR A 126 -19.92 -7.05 6.92
N CYS A 127 -20.26 -7.53 5.71
CA CYS A 127 -19.86 -6.93 4.44
C CYS A 127 -20.28 -5.46 4.35
N VAL A 128 -21.53 -5.14 4.71
CA VAL A 128 -22.04 -3.77 4.70
C VAL A 128 -21.25 -2.88 5.67
N ILE A 129 -20.95 -3.37 6.88
CA ILE A 129 -20.14 -2.64 7.86
C ILE A 129 -18.75 -2.33 7.29
N PHE A 130 -18.07 -3.30 6.67
CA PHE A 130 -16.75 -3.09 6.07
C PHE A 130 -16.78 -2.07 4.93
N VAL A 131 -17.80 -2.12 4.06
CA VAL A 131 -17.97 -1.12 3.00
C VAL A 131 -18.22 0.28 3.57
N ILE A 132 -19.11 0.41 4.56
CA ILE A 132 -19.39 1.69 5.22
C ILE A 132 -18.12 2.25 5.85
N TYR A 133 -17.37 1.41 6.56
CA TYR A 133 -16.11 1.78 7.19
C TYR A 133 -15.08 2.28 6.17
N GLY A 134 -14.85 1.53 5.09
CA GLY A 134 -13.90 1.92 4.05
C GLY A 134 -14.29 3.23 3.38
N LEU A 135 -15.58 3.42 3.07
CA LEU A 135 -16.10 4.68 2.53
C LEU A 135 -15.94 5.84 3.51
N ALA A 136 -16.20 5.63 4.80
CA ALA A 136 -16.00 6.65 5.82
C ALA A 136 -14.52 7.07 5.90
N ALA A 137 -13.60 6.11 5.94
CA ALA A 137 -12.16 6.36 5.97
C ALA A 137 -11.71 7.19 4.76
N LEU A 138 -12.14 6.84 3.55
CA LEU A 138 -11.83 7.57 2.32
C LEU A 138 -12.45 8.98 2.29
N ARG A 139 -13.70 9.13 2.75
CA ARG A 139 -14.37 10.44 2.86
C ARG A 139 -13.63 11.38 3.82
N HIS A 140 -13.07 10.86 4.90
CA HIS A 140 -12.27 11.67 5.83
C HIS A 140 -11.02 12.26 5.16
N ILE A 141 -10.37 11.51 4.26
CA ILE A 141 -9.21 11.99 3.49
C ILE A 141 -9.63 13.10 2.53
N ALA A 142 -10.67 12.84 1.72
CA ALA A 142 -11.18 13.80 0.76
C ALA A 142 -11.59 15.14 1.42
N ARG A 143 -12.29 15.07 2.56
CA ARG A 143 -12.69 16.26 3.34
C ARG A 143 -11.49 17.03 3.90
N ARG A 144 -10.42 16.35 4.34
CA ARG A 144 -9.19 17.00 4.81
C ARG A 144 -8.45 17.69 3.67
N ALA A 145 -8.33 17.04 2.52
CA ALA A 145 -7.72 17.63 1.33
C ALA A 145 -8.47 18.88 0.84
N ALA A 146 -9.81 18.82 0.79
CA ALA A 146 -10.64 19.97 0.42
C ALA A 146 -10.42 21.16 1.38
N ARG A 147 -10.46 20.92 2.70
CA ARG A 147 -10.22 21.98 3.70
C ARG A 147 -8.82 22.60 3.62
N ALA A 148 -7.80 21.81 3.33
CA ALA A 148 -6.44 22.32 3.17
C ALA A 148 -6.33 23.26 1.95
N ARG A 149 -6.99 22.93 0.83
CA ARG A 149 -7.03 23.79 -0.36
C ARG A 149 -7.64 25.17 -0.09
N PHE A 150 -8.65 25.25 0.77
CA PHE A 150 -9.29 26.53 1.14
C PHE A 150 -8.48 27.36 2.14
N ARG A 151 -7.49 26.77 2.83
CA ARG A 151 -6.66 27.47 3.83
C ARG A 151 -5.38 28.10 3.28
N LEU A 152 -4.96 27.73 2.07
CA LEU A 152 -3.78 28.34 1.46
C LEU A 152 -4.12 29.78 1.04
N PRO A 153 -3.35 30.80 1.46
CA PRO A 153 -3.47 32.14 0.92
C PRO A 153 -3.37 32.07 -0.60
N ARG A 154 -4.33 32.68 -1.31
CA ARG A 154 -4.13 32.94 -2.74
C ARG A 154 -2.96 33.91 -2.83
N GLU A 155 -1.81 33.43 -3.28
CA GLU A 155 -0.77 34.30 -3.84
C GLU A 155 -1.46 35.25 -4.82
N PRO A 156 -1.34 36.59 -4.67
CA PRO A 156 -1.93 37.53 -5.59
C PRO A 156 -1.40 37.22 -7.00
N SER A 157 -2.29 36.80 -7.88
CA SER A 157 -2.01 36.66 -9.31
C SER A 157 -1.71 38.04 -9.87
N GLY A 158 -0.43 38.44 -9.82
CA GLY A 158 -0.03 39.78 -10.17
C GLY A 158 1.46 40.04 -9.99
N GLN A 159 2.31 39.16 -10.53
CA GLN A 159 3.70 39.49 -10.89
C GLN A 159 4.28 38.44 -11.85
N ALA A 160 3.72 38.39 -13.05
CA ALA A 160 4.49 38.05 -14.24
C ALA A 160 4.76 39.37 -14.97
N SER A 161 5.95 39.93 -14.78
CA SER A 161 6.77 40.59 -15.83
C SER A 161 7.88 41.43 -15.19
N ALA A 162 9.05 40.82 -15.02
CA ALA A 162 10.32 41.53 -15.08
C ALA A 162 11.33 40.56 -15.69
N MET A 163 11.18 40.35 -17.00
CA MET A 163 12.24 39.83 -17.85
C MET A 163 13.40 40.83 -17.78
N ALA A 164 14.35 40.60 -16.87
CA ALA A 164 15.62 41.29 -16.90
C ALA A 164 16.43 40.73 -18.07
N PRO A 165 16.82 41.54 -19.08
CA PRO A 165 17.70 41.06 -20.12
C PRO A 165 19.08 40.82 -19.52
N TYR A 166 19.53 39.57 -19.61
CA TYR A 166 20.91 39.18 -19.29
C TYR A 166 21.86 39.93 -20.23
N SER A 167 22.42 41.03 -19.73
CA SER A 167 23.45 41.80 -20.42
C SER A 167 24.78 41.10 -20.18
N ARG A 168 25.34 40.46 -21.22
CA ARG A 168 26.75 40.05 -21.23
C ARG A 168 27.64 41.30 -21.22
N PRO A 169 28.65 41.42 -20.36
CA PRO A 169 29.75 42.35 -20.62
C PRO A 169 30.71 41.70 -21.62
N ALA A 170 30.85 42.34 -22.78
CA ALA A 170 31.97 42.12 -23.69
C ALA A 170 33.22 42.82 -23.13
N THR A 171 34.35 42.20 -23.43
CA THR A 171 35.74 42.37 -23.01
C THR A 171 36.43 43.72 -23.33
N ALA A 172 37.54 43.97 -22.60
CA ALA A 172 38.77 44.75 -22.92
C ALA A 172 39.01 45.97 -21.99
N GLY A 173 40.20 46.23 -21.43
CA GLY A 173 41.53 45.62 -21.47
C GLY A 173 42.56 46.51 -20.72
N GLN A 174 43.81 46.02 -20.59
CA GLN A 174 45.06 46.71 -20.19
C GLN A 174 45.24 47.04 -18.68
N GLY A 175 46.35 46.79 -18.00
CA GLY A 175 47.67 46.23 -18.33
C GLY A 175 48.71 46.74 -17.30
N CYS A 176 49.48 45.84 -16.65
CA CYS A 176 50.77 46.11 -15.96
C CYS A 176 51.29 44.76 -15.39
N ALA A 177 52.21 44.01 -16.00
CA ALA A 177 53.67 44.19 -16.11
C ALA A 177 54.43 43.15 -15.23
N ALA A 178 55.63 42.75 -15.72
CA ALA A 178 56.59 41.74 -15.24
C ALA A 178 56.26 40.28 -15.61
N GLN A 179 56.82 39.63 -16.65
CA GLN A 179 58.15 39.58 -17.28
C GLN A 179 59.24 38.84 -16.50
N GLY A 180 59.67 37.70 -17.06
CA GLY A 180 60.83 36.88 -16.69
C GLY A 180 60.42 35.56 -16.02
N LEU A 181 60.89 34.37 -16.36
CA LEU A 181 62.06 33.98 -17.15
C LEU A 181 62.03 32.43 -17.31
N ARG A 182 62.36 31.93 -18.51
CA ARG A 182 62.97 30.60 -18.84
C ARG A 182 62.15 29.29 -18.71
N ASP A 183 61.82 28.74 -19.88
CA ASP A 183 62.44 27.55 -20.50
C ASP A 183 62.86 26.34 -19.66
N GLN A 184 62.61 25.16 -20.28
CA GLN A 184 63.15 23.80 -20.04
C GLN A 184 62.32 22.92 -19.10
N ASN A 185 62.13 21.62 -19.29
CA ASN A 185 62.41 20.64 -20.35
C ASN A 185 61.86 19.30 -19.78
N ASP A 186 61.71 18.29 -20.64
CA ASP A 186 61.74 16.86 -20.32
C ASP A 186 60.52 16.12 -19.73
N SER A 187 59.74 15.54 -20.66
CA SER A 187 59.71 14.10 -20.96
C SER A 187 59.69 13.02 -19.83
N HIS A 188 58.56 12.25 -19.82
CA HIS A 188 58.42 10.78 -19.65
C HIS A 188 58.68 10.09 -18.28
N PRO A 189 58.32 8.79 -18.07
CA PRO A 189 57.14 8.00 -18.46
C PRO A 189 56.40 7.33 -17.26
N ALA A 190 55.33 6.62 -17.63
CA ALA A 190 54.57 5.61 -16.90
C ALA A 190 55.36 4.61 -16.05
N ILE A 191 54.73 4.20 -14.95
CA ILE A 191 54.66 2.81 -14.46
C ILE A 191 53.21 2.56 -14.04
#